data_AF-A0AAG5CXC8-F1
#
_entry.id   AF-A0AAG5CXC8-F1
#
_cell.length_a   1.000
_cell.length_b   1.000
_cell.length_c   1.000
_cell.angle_alpha   90.00
_cell.angle_beta   90.00
_cell.angle_gamma   90.00
#
_symmetry.space_group_name_H-M   'P 1'
#
loop_
_entity.id
_entity.type
_entity.pdbx_description
1 polymer ?
#
loop_
_entity_poly.entity_id
_entity_poly.type
_entity_poly.pdbx_seq_one_letter_code
_entity_poly.pdbx_strand_id
1 'polypeptide(L)'
;MAAEAVAYNSINYLVNEPDGMDLLENLIADEEIFVANVIMKVIKFCPSAFDRELTKSELIKWVNRGSRGLWTQIGGTLEHVVLWWSSSPLACRPAACAKYLREWLSLLQPDEAPEPILSTLKGLGETLTVHVTSTIWDKQFRLAVVASSLPADYPFEESEFCGKNVNVEGTICGKVWSELLYQLVQLSNTCDIGTIANELPLVEQIPVLHRLDHSIHSMRIWAANKARSLCTDWNMMMFFKVVHSDIGLCLEQLQYIRVPELSADDPLEVQVQVCVALREKLVSEIKENIIKLKATCTECIDVLAAVCRTTSLASLTLCFPYFKHWQTEVLQERSNEYVAYFFNQIYLPVIQATKDIEILKLTLKIICEAWLDHIYMKKTKFSSAGALNLLKDFDGVAEWINACEALDERLRETLSHHEVLRMCEGVGKLLLRKPEETISILPSPSKAGKKSDETADEKAPLPPEMFVPNQKRWLELRARDRRAVNLNCLCLCAGMDVY
;
A
#
# COMPACT_ATOMS: atom_id res chain seq x y z
N MET A 1 43.44 -22.44 -60.61
CA MET A 1 44.51 -22.87 -59.68
C MET A 1 44.25 -22.52 -58.22
N ALA A 2 44.02 -21.26 -57.80
CA ALA A 2 43.64 -20.98 -56.40
C ALA A 2 42.21 -21.48 -56.04
N ALA A 3 41.28 -21.49 -56.99
CA ALA A 3 39.93 -22.03 -56.80
C ALA A 3 39.87 -23.57 -56.70
N GLU A 4 40.81 -24.28 -57.33
CA GLU A 4 40.93 -25.75 -57.22
C GLU A 4 41.57 -26.17 -55.90
N ALA A 5 42.49 -25.36 -55.36
CA ALA A 5 43.10 -25.61 -54.05
C ALA A 5 42.10 -25.43 -52.89
N VAL A 6 41.15 -24.50 -53.02
CA VAL A 6 40.03 -24.34 -52.07
C VAL A 6 39.07 -25.53 -52.18
N ALA A 7 38.72 -25.97 -53.39
CA ALA A 7 37.86 -27.13 -53.61
C ALA A 7 38.48 -28.46 -53.12
N TYR A 8 39.81 -28.62 -53.24
CA TYR A 8 40.51 -29.82 -52.75
C TYR A 8 40.61 -29.88 -51.22
N ASN A 9 40.71 -28.72 -50.56
CA ASN A 9 40.65 -28.63 -49.10
C ASN A 9 39.22 -28.88 -48.57
N SER A 10 38.18 -28.44 -49.27
CA SER A 10 36.78 -28.73 -48.92
C SER A 10 36.45 -30.23 -49.04
N ILE A 11 37.06 -30.96 -49.99
CA ILE A 11 36.80 -32.40 -50.18
C ILE A 11 37.49 -33.25 -49.10
N ASN A 12 38.68 -32.87 -48.62
CA ASN A 12 39.35 -33.60 -47.53
C ASN A 12 38.66 -33.41 -46.17
N TYR A 13 37.95 -32.28 -45.96
CA TYR A 13 37.10 -32.06 -44.77
C TYR A 13 35.78 -32.84 -44.81
N LEU A 14 35.35 -33.33 -45.98
CA LEU A 14 34.15 -34.15 -46.14
C LEU A 14 34.41 -35.66 -45.89
N VAL A 15 35.67 -36.06 -45.65
CA VAL A 15 36.07 -37.47 -45.47
C VAL A 15 36.28 -37.85 -44.00
N ASN A 16 36.47 -36.87 -43.11
CA ASN A 16 36.47 -37.09 -41.66
C ASN A 16 35.18 -36.47 -41.12
N GLU A 17 34.42 -37.21 -40.30
CA GLU A 17 33.28 -36.60 -39.59
C GLU A 17 33.80 -35.39 -38.81
N PRO A 18 33.39 -34.16 -39.17
CA PRO A 18 33.82 -32.98 -38.45
C PRO A 18 33.24 -33.04 -37.04
N ASP A 19 34.05 -32.73 -36.03
CA ASP A 19 33.56 -32.53 -34.67
C ASP A 19 32.47 -31.44 -34.68
N GLY A 20 31.53 -31.50 -33.74
CA GLY A 20 30.27 -30.72 -33.81
C GLY A 20 30.43 -29.21 -34.03
N MET A 21 31.52 -28.59 -33.56
CA MET A 21 31.81 -27.16 -33.78
C MET A 21 32.26 -26.86 -35.22
N ASP A 22 33.09 -27.73 -35.82
CA ASP A 22 33.55 -27.57 -37.20
C ASP A 22 32.35 -27.62 -38.18
N LEU A 23 31.31 -28.40 -37.87
CA LEU A 23 30.09 -28.45 -38.67
C LEU A 23 29.29 -27.13 -38.64
N LEU A 24 29.18 -26.49 -37.48
CA LEU A 24 28.46 -25.22 -37.34
C LEU A 24 29.22 -24.06 -37.98
N GLU A 25 30.55 -24.03 -37.84
CA GLU A 25 31.39 -23.04 -38.51
C GLU A 25 31.33 -23.19 -40.04
N ASN A 26 31.32 -24.42 -40.56
CA ASN A 26 31.13 -24.68 -41.98
C ASN A 26 29.77 -24.18 -42.50
N LEU A 27 28.69 -24.40 -41.75
CA LEU A 27 27.36 -23.89 -42.10
C LEU A 27 27.35 -22.35 -42.17
N ILE A 28 27.95 -21.67 -41.19
CA ILE A 28 28.04 -20.22 -41.18
C ILE A 28 28.83 -19.72 -42.39
N ALA A 29 29.97 -20.36 -42.70
CA ALA A 29 30.80 -20.01 -43.84
C ALA A 29 30.05 -20.17 -45.17
N ASP A 30 29.28 -21.26 -45.34
CA ASP A 30 28.48 -21.50 -46.54
C ASP A 30 27.40 -20.42 -46.75
N GLU A 31 26.71 -20.01 -45.68
CA GLU A 31 25.72 -18.93 -45.73
C GLU A 31 26.36 -17.56 -46.04
N GLU A 32 27.52 -17.27 -45.46
CA GLU A 32 28.26 -16.04 -45.76
C GLU A 32 28.73 -16.01 -47.23
N ILE A 33 29.19 -17.14 -47.76
CA ILE A 33 29.53 -17.30 -49.18
C ILE A 33 28.29 -17.09 -50.06
N PHE A 34 27.13 -17.62 -49.65
CA PHE A 34 25.87 -17.40 -50.37
C PHE A 34 25.52 -15.90 -50.43
N VAL A 35 25.54 -15.20 -49.29
CA VAL A 35 25.31 -13.75 -49.22
C VAL A 35 26.31 -12.98 -50.09
N ALA A 36 27.60 -13.33 -50.02
CA ALA A 36 28.63 -12.73 -50.84
C ALA A 36 28.35 -12.92 -52.35
N ASN A 37 27.93 -14.12 -52.76
CA ASN A 37 27.56 -14.41 -54.14
C ASN A 37 26.34 -13.61 -54.60
N VAL A 38 25.35 -13.41 -53.74
CA VAL A 38 24.19 -12.55 -54.02
C VAL A 38 24.64 -11.10 -54.23
N ILE A 39 25.47 -10.56 -53.33
CA ILE A 39 26.01 -9.19 -53.45
C ILE A 39 26.81 -9.04 -54.74
N MET A 40 27.67 -10.01 -55.08
CA MET A 40 28.45 -9.99 -56.32
C MET A 40 27.57 -9.99 -57.58
N LYS A 41 26.45 -10.74 -57.56
CA LYS A 41 25.45 -10.68 -58.64
C LYS A 41 24.75 -9.32 -58.69
N VAL A 42 24.42 -8.72 -57.55
CA VAL A 42 23.84 -7.36 -57.50
C VAL A 42 24.80 -6.34 -58.08
N ILE A 43 26.07 -6.37 -57.73
CA ILE A 43 27.10 -5.48 -58.32
C ILE A 43 27.17 -5.68 -59.85
N LYS A 44 27.13 -6.93 -60.31
CA LYS A 44 27.23 -7.26 -61.74
C LYS A 44 26.00 -6.80 -62.54
N PHE A 45 24.80 -6.99 -62.00
CA PHE A 45 23.54 -6.77 -62.74
C PHE A 45 22.86 -5.44 -62.42
N CYS A 46 23.22 -4.78 -61.31
CA CYS A 46 22.71 -3.48 -60.89
C CYS A 46 23.85 -2.62 -60.31
N PRO A 47 24.75 -2.08 -61.16
CA PRO A 47 25.91 -1.32 -60.68
C PRO A 47 25.55 -0.05 -59.89
N SER A 48 24.34 0.49 -60.10
CA SER A 48 23.80 1.63 -59.36
C SER A 48 23.26 1.29 -57.97
N ALA A 49 23.24 0.01 -57.57
CA ALA A 49 22.81 -0.40 -56.23
C ALA A 49 23.77 0.08 -55.13
N PHE A 50 25.01 0.42 -55.51
CA PHE A 50 26.01 0.99 -54.63
C PHE A 50 26.56 2.27 -55.28
N ASP A 51 26.72 3.35 -54.51
CA ASP A 51 27.18 4.64 -55.03
C ASP A 51 28.63 4.62 -55.55
N ARG A 52 29.40 3.56 -55.21
CA ARG A 52 30.79 3.33 -55.62
C ARG A 52 31.12 1.84 -55.69
N GLU A 53 32.22 1.51 -56.38
CA GLU A 53 32.78 0.16 -56.32
C GLU A 53 33.15 -0.22 -54.88
N LEU A 54 32.70 -1.39 -54.45
CA LEU A 54 32.92 -1.88 -53.09
C LEU A 54 34.35 -2.41 -52.95
N THR A 55 35.05 -1.91 -51.93
CA THR A 55 36.31 -2.51 -51.49
C THR A 55 36.06 -3.86 -50.80
N LYS A 56 37.11 -4.69 -50.69
CA LYS A 56 37.03 -5.98 -49.96
C LYS A 56 36.52 -5.81 -48.52
N SER A 57 36.93 -4.75 -47.84
CA SER A 57 36.48 -4.45 -46.46
C SER A 57 34.99 -4.11 -46.41
N GLU A 58 34.48 -3.35 -47.38
CA GLU A 58 33.05 -3.02 -47.46
C GLU A 58 32.20 -4.23 -47.84
N LEU A 59 32.69 -5.10 -48.73
CA LEU A 59 32.02 -6.35 -49.05
C LEU A 59 31.86 -7.22 -47.80
N ILE A 60 32.92 -7.37 -46.99
CA ILE A 60 32.87 -8.09 -45.71
C ILE A 60 31.84 -7.46 -44.77
N LYS A 61 31.78 -6.12 -44.67
CA LYS A 61 30.77 -5.45 -43.84
C LYS A 61 29.34 -5.75 -44.29
N TRP A 62 29.08 -5.78 -45.60
CA TRP A 62 27.76 -6.11 -46.15
C TRP A 62 27.41 -7.58 -45.94
N VAL A 63 28.37 -8.50 -46.10
CA VAL A 63 28.19 -9.93 -45.78
C VAL A 63 27.86 -10.10 -44.30
N ASN A 64 28.62 -9.48 -43.40
CA ASN A 64 28.37 -9.53 -41.96
C ASN A 64 27.01 -8.92 -41.58
N ARG A 65 26.53 -7.92 -42.32
CA ARG A 65 25.20 -7.33 -42.12
C ARG A 65 24.09 -8.27 -42.61
N GLY A 66 24.28 -8.90 -43.77
CA GLY A 66 23.34 -9.88 -44.32
C GLY A 66 23.24 -11.13 -43.45
N SER A 67 24.38 -11.67 -43.03
CA SER A 67 24.49 -12.80 -42.10
C SER A 67 23.77 -12.49 -40.78
N ARG A 68 24.07 -11.34 -40.13
CA ARG A 68 23.34 -10.90 -38.93
C ARG A 68 21.83 -10.83 -39.16
N GLY A 69 21.40 -10.23 -40.27
CA GLY A 69 19.97 -10.15 -40.61
C GLY A 69 19.29 -11.51 -40.76
N LEU A 70 19.96 -12.47 -41.40
CA LEU A 70 19.48 -13.85 -41.52
C LEU A 70 19.33 -14.51 -40.14
N TRP A 71 20.36 -14.41 -39.30
CA TRP A 71 20.36 -15.02 -37.98
C TRP A 71 19.36 -14.37 -37.02
N THR A 72 19.07 -13.07 -37.16
CA THR A 72 17.93 -12.44 -36.47
C THR A 72 16.60 -13.08 -36.87
N GLN A 73 16.37 -13.39 -38.16
CA GLN A 73 15.14 -14.07 -38.60
C GLN A 73 15.08 -15.53 -38.12
N ILE A 74 16.22 -16.22 -38.10
CA ILE A 74 16.33 -17.57 -37.53
C ILE A 74 15.97 -17.53 -36.04
N GLY A 75 16.51 -16.58 -35.29
CA GLY A 75 16.18 -16.37 -33.87
C GLY A 75 14.68 -16.18 -33.66
N GLY A 76 14.05 -15.25 -34.38
CA GLY A 76 12.60 -15.04 -34.27
C GLY A 76 11.79 -16.29 -34.64
N THR A 77 12.21 -17.04 -35.66
CA THR A 77 11.56 -18.31 -36.04
C THR A 77 11.73 -19.38 -34.96
N LEU A 78 12.93 -19.48 -34.37
CA LEU A 78 13.24 -20.43 -33.31
C LEU A 78 12.39 -20.15 -32.05
N GLU A 79 12.25 -18.89 -31.67
CA GLU A 79 11.32 -18.46 -30.61
C GLU A 79 9.90 -18.93 -30.90
N HIS A 80 9.42 -18.72 -32.12
CA HIS A 80 8.08 -19.16 -32.53
C HIS A 80 7.90 -20.68 -32.45
N VAL A 81 8.91 -21.45 -32.86
CA VAL A 81 8.88 -22.91 -32.80
C VAL A 81 8.85 -23.40 -31.35
N VAL A 82 9.73 -22.87 -30.50
CA VAL A 82 9.85 -23.29 -29.10
C VAL A 82 8.62 -22.91 -28.29
N LEU A 83 8.12 -21.68 -28.46
CA LEU A 83 6.99 -21.19 -27.68
C LEU A 83 5.64 -21.67 -28.22
N TRP A 84 5.45 -21.81 -29.53
CA TRP A 84 4.12 -21.92 -30.14
C TRP A 84 3.90 -23.08 -31.11
N TRP A 85 4.90 -23.47 -31.92
CA TRP A 85 4.65 -24.42 -33.03
C TRP A 85 5.10 -25.86 -32.78
N SER A 86 5.83 -26.15 -31.71
CA SER A 86 6.22 -27.53 -31.40
C SER A 86 4.99 -28.40 -31.06
N SER A 87 5.16 -29.73 -31.10
CA SER A 87 4.11 -30.68 -30.67
C SER A 87 3.75 -30.56 -29.18
N SER A 88 4.55 -29.83 -28.41
CA SER A 88 4.33 -29.51 -27.00
C SER A 88 4.85 -28.09 -26.70
N PRO A 89 4.13 -27.05 -27.16
CA PRO A 89 4.60 -25.68 -27.11
C PRO A 89 4.75 -25.21 -25.66
N LEU A 90 5.88 -24.56 -25.34
CA LEU A 90 6.16 -24.13 -23.96
C LEU A 90 5.12 -23.12 -23.45
N ALA A 91 4.55 -22.29 -24.34
CA ALA A 91 3.57 -21.28 -23.94
C ALA A 91 2.25 -21.84 -23.43
N CYS A 92 1.95 -23.10 -23.72
CA CYS A 92 0.74 -23.79 -23.23
C CYS A 92 1.03 -24.65 -21.99
N ARG A 93 2.24 -24.61 -21.43
CA ARG A 93 2.67 -25.43 -20.30
C ARG A 93 2.89 -24.56 -19.06
N PRO A 94 2.91 -25.14 -17.85
CA PRO A 94 3.33 -24.42 -16.66
C PRO A 94 4.72 -23.79 -16.86
N ALA A 95 4.92 -22.58 -16.35
CA ALA A 95 6.18 -21.83 -16.51
C ALA A 95 7.43 -22.61 -16.03
N ALA A 96 7.26 -23.53 -15.07
CA ALA A 96 8.30 -24.44 -14.61
C ALA A 96 8.87 -25.35 -15.72
N CYS A 97 8.11 -25.65 -16.77
CA CYS A 97 8.57 -26.45 -17.90
C CYS A 97 9.67 -25.76 -18.73
N ALA A 98 9.75 -24.43 -18.70
CA ALA A 98 10.80 -23.66 -19.38
C ALA A 98 12.06 -23.48 -18.51
N LYS A 99 12.03 -23.88 -17.23
CA LYS A 99 13.10 -23.58 -16.25
C LYS A 99 14.47 -24.07 -16.72
N TYR A 100 14.60 -25.35 -17.02
CA TYR A 100 15.89 -25.96 -17.36
C TYR A 100 16.48 -25.41 -18.66
N LEU A 101 15.65 -25.24 -19.69
CA LEU A 101 16.08 -24.66 -20.95
C LEU A 101 16.55 -23.21 -20.76
N ARG A 102 15.79 -22.41 -20.01
CA ARG A 102 16.16 -21.03 -19.70
C ARG A 102 17.47 -20.96 -18.92
N GLU A 103 17.61 -21.76 -17.85
CA GLU A 103 18.83 -21.80 -17.03
C GLU A 103 20.05 -22.21 -17.85
N TRP A 104 19.90 -23.20 -18.74
CA TRP A 104 20.97 -23.60 -19.64
C TRP A 104 21.36 -22.47 -20.61
N LEU A 105 20.38 -21.84 -21.27
CA LEU A 105 20.64 -20.72 -22.20
C LEU A 105 21.30 -19.52 -21.53
N SER A 106 20.92 -19.21 -20.28
CA SER A 106 21.53 -18.12 -19.50
C SER A 106 22.98 -18.39 -19.07
N LEU A 107 23.41 -19.65 -19.08
CA LEU A 107 24.77 -20.05 -18.67
C LEU A 107 25.72 -20.27 -19.86
N LEU A 108 25.24 -20.08 -21.10
CA LEU A 108 26.04 -20.30 -22.31
C LEU A 108 27.32 -19.46 -22.35
N GLN A 109 28.45 -20.16 -22.51
CA GLN A 109 29.78 -19.58 -22.63
C GLN A 109 30.19 -19.36 -24.10
N PRO A 110 31.13 -18.44 -24.38
CA PRO A 110 31.57 -18.13 -25.75
C PRO A 110 32.19 -19.28 -26.53
N ASP A 111 32.70 -20.31 -25.84
CA ASP A 111 33.31 -21.51 -26.43
C ASP A 111 32.29 -22.61 -26.76
N GLU A 112 31.04 -22.48 -26.31
CA GLU A 112 29.99 -23.50 -26.54
C GLU A 112 29.29 -23.36 -27.89
N ALA A 113 29.40 -22.21 -28.57
CA ALA A 113 28.86 -21.99 -29.92
C ALA A 113 29.56 -20.82 -30.63
N PRO A 114 29.75 -20.87 -31.95
CA PRO A 114 30.29 -19.74 -32.71
C PRO A 114 29.27 -18.59 -32.82
N GLU A 115 29.75 -17.36 -32.93
CA GLU A 115 28.92 -16.25 -33.41
C GLU A 115 28.56 -16.51 -34.89
N PRO A 116 27.30 -16.29 -35.34
CA PRO A 116 26.19 -15.59 -34.67
C PRO A 116 25.18 -16.51 -33.94
N ILE A 117 25.44 -17.82 -33.89
CA ILE A 117 24.56 -18.81 -33.24
C ILE A 117 24.46 -18.54 -31.75
N LEU A 118 25.59 -18.24 -31.11
CA LEU A 118 25.63 -17.90 -29.69
C LEU A 118 24.70 -16.74 -29.34
N SER A 119 24.77 -15.63 -30.08
CA SER A 119 23.87 -14.49 -29.91
C SER A 119 22.41 -14.87 -30.10
N THR A 120 22.12 -15.72 -31.09
CA THR A 120 20.76 -16.22 -31.37
C THR A 120 20.20 -17.04 -30.19
N LEU A 121 21.02 -17.92 -29.60
CA LEU A 121 20.63 -18.74 -28.45
C LEU A 121 20.45 -17.90 -27.18
N LYS A 122 21.32 -16.91 -26.95
CA LYS A 122 21.17 -15.96 -25.83
C LYS A 122 19.86 -15.17 -25.95
N GLY A 123 19.53 -14.67 -27.14
CA GLY A 123 18.25 -14.02 -27.41
C GLY A 123 17.04 -14.92 -27.12
N LEU A 124 17.10 -16.22 -27.48
CA LEU A 124 16.06 -17.17 -27.09
C LEU A 124 15.93 -17.29 -25.56
N GLY A 125 17.04 -17.30 -24.83
CA GLY A 125 17.05 -17.32 -23.37
C GLY A 125 16.37 -16.10 -22.75
N GLU A 126 16.61 -14.92 -23.30
CA GLU A 126 15.96 -13.66 -22.93
C GLU A 126 14.45 -13.73 -23.20
N THR A 127 14.04 -14.14 -24.41
CA THR A 127 12.63 -14.30 -24.78
C THR A 127 11.90 -15.30 -23.88
N LEU A 128 12.51 -16.44 -23.55
CA LEU A 128 11.94 -17.40 -22.60
C LEU A 128 11.84 -16.81 -21.18
N THR A 129 12.79 -15.97 -20.78
CA THR A 129 12.75 -15.27 -19.50
C THR A 129 11.56 -14.31 -19.45
N VAL A 130 11.34 -13.52 -20.50
CA VAL A 130 10.18 -12.62 -20.62
C VAL A 130 8.86 -13.39 -20.63
N HIS A 131 8.79 -14.52 -21.34
CA HIS A 131 7.60 -15.37 -21.40
C HIS A 131 7.25 -15.97 -20.03
N VAL A 132 8.22 -16.59 -19.36
CA VAL A 132 8.05 -17.18 -18.02
C VAL A 132 7.60 -16.12 -17.03
N THR A 133 8.28 -14.98 -17.02
CA THR A 133 7.89 -13.80 -16.25
C THR A 133 6.44 -13.40 -16.48
N SER A 134 6.07 -13.19 -17.74
CA SER A 134 4.76 -12.66 -18.10
C SER A 134 3.66 -13.60 -17.64
N THR A 135 3.87 -14.90 -17.84
CA THR A 135 2.93 -15.95 -17.45
C THR A 135 2.80 -16.06 -15.94
N ILE A 136 3.91 -16.00 -15.20
CA ILE A 136 3.90 -16.03 -13.73
C ILE A 136 3.18 -14.78 -13.19
N TRP A 137 3.50 -13.60 -13.72
CA TRP A 137 2.82 -12.37 -13.34
C TRP A 137 1.32 -12.44 -13.64
N ASP A 138 0.91 -12.83 -14.85
CA ASP A 138 -0.51 -12.92 -15.22
C ASP A 138 -1.26 -13.87 -14.28
N LYS A 139 -0.62 -14.98 -13.87
CA LYS A 139 -1.20 -15.90 -12.89
C LYS A 139 -1.33 -15.23 -11.53
N GLN A 140 -0.27 -14.65 -11.00
CA GLN A 140 -0.26 -14.05 -9.65
C GLN A 140 -1.13 -12.79 -9.55
N PHE A 141 -1.13 -11.94 -10.58
CA PHE A 141 -2.01 -10.78 -10.65
C PHE A 141 -3.48 -11.20 -10.68
N ARG A 142 -3.85 -12.22 -11.47
CA ARG A 142 -5.21 -12.77 -11.44
C ARG A 142 -5.60 -13.29 -10.06
N LEU A 143 -4.70 -14.00 -9.39
CA LEU A 143 -4.92 -14.45 -8.01
C LEU A 143 -5.13 -13.26 -7.07
N ALA A 144 -4.32 -12.21 -7.17
CA ALA A 144 -4.46 -11.00 -6.38
C ALA A 144 -5.80 -10.31 -6.62
N VAL A 145 -6.26 -10.21 -7.87
CA VAL A 145 -7.57 -9.64 -8.22
C VAL A 145 -8.72 -10.50 -7.68
N VAL A 146 -8.64 -11.82 -7.80
CA VAL A 146 -9.66 -12.73 -7.23
C VAL A 146 -9.69 -12.60 -5.71
N ALA A 147 -8.54 -12.68 -5.04
CA ALA A 147 -8.44 -12.51 -3.59
C ALA A 147 -8.98 -11.15 -3.14
N SER A 148 -8.74 -10.10 -3.93
CA SER A 148 -9.24 -8.74 -3.66
C SER A 148 -10.76 -8.65 -3.64
N SER A 149 -11.45 -9.51 -4.39
CA SER A 149 -12.92 -9.55 -4.47
C SER A 149 -13.58 -10.27 -3.28
N LEU A 150 -12.82 -11.02 -2.49
CA LEU A 150 -13.32 -11.83 -1.39
C LEU A 150 -13.35 -11.05 -0.07
N PRO A 151 -14.08 -11.54 0.96
CA PRO A 151 -13.97 -11.03 2.33
C PRO A 151 -12.52 -10.99 2.81
N ALA A 152 -12.16 -10.01 3.63
CA ALA A 152 -10.78 -9.83 4.11
C ALA A 152 -10.30 -11.00 4.99
N ASP A 153 -11.24 -11.70 5.60
CA ASP A 153 -11.08 -12.85 6.49
C ASP A 153 -11.39 -14.18 5.81
N TYR A 154 -11.51 -14.20 4.48
CA TYR A 154 -11.82 -15.42 3.75
C TYR A 154 -10.76 -16.51 4.02
N PRO A 155 -11.16 -17.71 4.46
CA PRO A 155 -10.23 -18.77 4.81
C PRO A 155 -9.70 -19.45 3.54
N PHE A 156 -8.41 -19.27 3.26
CA PHE A 156 -7.68 -20.07 2.27
C PHE A 156 -6.62 -20.94 2.95
N GLU A 157 -6.27 -22.04 2.29
CA GLU A 157 -5.06 -22.78 2.63
C GLU A 157 -3.84 -21.95 2.22
N GLU A 158 -3.06 -21.46 3.19
CA GLU A 158 -1.92 -20.55 2.95
C GLU A 158 -0.90 -21.09 1.92
N SER A 159 -0.79 -22.42 1.80
CA SER A 159 0.12 -23.09 0.86
C SER A 159 -0.30 -23.04 -0.61
N GLU A 160 -1.54 -22.66 -0.93
CA GLU A 160 -2.03 -22.67 -2.31
C GLU A 160 -1.59 -21.41 -3.08
N PHE A 161 -1.37 -20.29 -2.38
CA PHE A 161 -1.14 -18.98 -3.00
C PHE A 161 0.11 -18.25 -2.52
N CYS A 162 0.72 -18.66 -1.41
CA CYS A 162 1.90 -18.00 -0.84
C CYS A 162 2.99 -19.01 -0.47
N GLY A 163 4.26 -18.61 -0.56
CA GLY A 163 5.37 -19.43 -0.11
C GLY A 163 5.32 -19.68 1.40
N LYS A 164 5.71 -20.89 1.86
CA LYS A 164 5.67 -21.33 3.27
C LYS A 164 6.50 -20.48 4.25
N ASN A 165 7.23 -19.47 3.78
CA ASN A 165 8.13 -18.65 4.58
C ASN A 165 7.51 -17.32 5.06
N VAL A 166 6.25 -17.04 4.76
CA VAL A 166 5.57 -15.80 5.18
C VAL A 166 4.88 -16.00 6.53
N ASN A 167 5.66 -16.07 7.60
CA ASN A 167 5.18 -16.04 8.99
C ASN A 167 4.74 -14.62 9.43
N VAL A 168 4.41 -13.76 8.48
CA VAL A 168 4.15 -12.35 8.70
C VAL A 168 2.65 -12.12 8.85
N GLU A 169 2.30 -11.29 9.82
CA GLU A 169 0.94 -10.85 10.09
C GLU A 169 0.38 -10.11 8.86
N GLY A 170 -0.81 -10.49 8.39
CA GLY A 170 -1.42 -9.93 7.17
C GLY A 170 -2.62 -10.77 6.71
N THR A 171 -3.49 -10.20 5.88
CA THR A 171 -4.58 -10.94 5.23
C THR A 171 -4.02 -11.81 4.11
N ILE A 172 -4.75 -12.86 3.71
CA ILE A 172 -4.33 -13.68 2.57
C ILE A 172 -4.21 -12.84 1.30
N CYS A 173 -5.14 -11.91 1.07
CA CYS A 173 -5.07 -11.01 -0.07
C CYS A 173 -3.82 -10.12 -0.03
N GLY A 174 -3.48 -9.56 1.14
CA GLY A 174 -2.25 -8.78 1.33
C GLY A 174 -0.98 -9.60 1.06
N LYS A 175 -0.94 -10.86 1.53
CA LYS A 175 0.18 -11.78 1.26
C LYS A 175 0.32 -12.09 -0.24
N VAL A 176 -0.79 -12.27 -0.96
CA VAL A 176 -0.76 -12.49 -2.42
C VAL A 176 -0.25 -11.25 -3.18
N TRP A 177 -0.68 -10.04 -2.79
CA TRP A 177 -0.13 -8.79 -3.33
C TRP A 177 1.36 -8.64 -3.02
N SER A 178 1.79 -8.95 -1.79
CA SER A 178 3.19 -8.90 -1.39
C SER A 178 4.05 -9.86 -2.21
N GLU A 179 3.61 -11.12 -2.40
CA GLU A 179 4.32 -12.11 -3.22
C GLU A 179 4.44 -11.66 -4.70
N LEU A 180 3.39 -11.10 -5.26
CA LEU A 180 3.42 -10.53 -6.62
C LEU A 180 4.49 -9.44 -6.74
N LEU A 181 4.53 -8.50 -5.78
CA LEU A 181 5.50 -7.41 -5.77
C LEU A 181 6.92 -7.91 -5.54
N TYR A 182 7.12 -8.89 -4.65
CA TYR A 182 8.40 -9.55 -4.45
C TYR A 182 8.93 -10.13 -5.77
N GLN A 183 8.13 -10.91 -6.49
CA GLN A 183 8.55 -11.53 -7.75
C GLN A 183 8.92 -10.48 -8.82
N LEU A 184 8.14 -9.40 -8.94
CA LEU A 184 8.44 -8.31 -9.87
C LEU A 184 9.70 -7.55 -9.50
N VAL A 185 9.95 -7.31 -8.21
CA VAL A 185 11.18 -6.68 -7.72
C VAL A 185 12.39 -7.57 -8.02
N GLN A 186 12.31 -8.87 -7.71
CA GLN A 186 13.39 -9.81 -8.03
C GLN A 186 13.71 -9.81 -9.52
N LEU A 187 12.68 -9.83 -10.36
CA LEU A 187 12.89 -9.83 -11.80
C LEU A 187 13.46 -8.50 -12.31
N SER A 188 12.92 -7.36 -11.87
CA SER A 188 13.49 -6.04 -12.23
C SER A 188 14.98 -6.01 -11.88
N ASN A 189 15.31 -6.51 -10.69
CA ASN A 189 16.68 -6.57 -10.21
C ASN A 189 17.58 -7.48 -11.05
N THR A 190 17.07 -8.52 -11.73
CA THR A 190 17.90 -9.35 -12.63
C THR A 190 18.28 -8.63 -13.91
N CYS A 191 17.53 -7.61 -14.33
CA CYS A 191 17.87 -6.79 -15.49
C CYS A 191 18.94 -5.74 -15.18
N ASP A 192 19.17 -5.40 -13.90
CA ASP A 192 20.12 -4.37 -13.47
C ASP A 192 21.47 -4.97 -13.05
N ILE A 193 22.22 -5.53 -14.02
CA ILE A 193 23.57 -6.10 -13.82
C ILE A 193 24.71 -5.12 -14.07
N GLY A 194 24.41 -3.87 -14.42
CA GLY A 194 25.40 -2.84 -14.74
C GLY A 194 24.77 -1.46 -14.90
N THR A 195 25.58 -0.49 -15.34
CA THR A 195 25.15 0.91 -15.56
C THR A 195 25.31 1.36 -17.01
N ILE A 196 25.80 0.48 -17.89
CA ILE A 196 26.03 0.78 -19.31
C ILE A 196 24.77 0.37 -20.08
N ALA A 197 24.02 1.34 -20.60
CA ALA A 197 22.72 1.12 -21.23
C ALA A 197 22.75 0.05 -22.35
N ASN A 198 23.81 0.03 -23.15
CA ASN A 198 23.97 -0.87 -24.30
C ASN A 198 24.22 -2.34 -23.91
N GLU A 199 24.56 -2.59 -22.65
CA GLU A 199 24.84 -3.92 -22.11
C GLU A 199 23.67 -4.47 -21.31
N LEU A 200 22.57 -3.72 -21.21
CA LEU A 200 21.39 -4.08 -20.43
C LEU A 200 20.23 -4.52 -21.33
N PRO A 201 19.41 -5.51 -20.90
CA PRO A 201 18.21 -5.94 -21.62
C PRO A 201 17.07 -4.95 -21.39
N LEU A 202 17.22 -3.73 -21.92
CA LEU A 202 16.29 -2.61 -21.66
C LEU A 202 14.88 -2.88 -22.20
N VAL A 203 14.79 -3.52 -23.36
CA VAL A 203 13.52 -3.85 -24.01
C VAL A 203 12.71 -4.83 -23.16
N GLU A 204 13.39 -5.79 -22.54
CA GLU A 204 12.83 -6.82 -21.68
C GLU A 204 12.47 -6.27 -20.29
N GLN A 205 13.23 -5.27 -19.81
CA GLN A 205 12.98 -4.61 -18.53
C GLN A 205 11.72 -3.72 -18.55
N ILE A 206 11.44 -3.05 -19.67
CA ILE A 206 10.29 -2.12 -19.81
C ILE A 206 8.95 -2.78 -19.41
N PRO A 207 8.57 -3.97 -19.93
CA PRO A 207 7.36 -4.68 -19.51
C PRO A 207 7.31 -5.04 -18.02
N VAL A 208 8.47 -5.32 -17.40
CA VAL A 208 8.56 -5.65 -15.96
C VAL A 208 8.24 -4.41 -15.12
N LEU A 209 8.85 -3.28 -15.47
CA LEU A 209 8.60 -2.00 -14.79
C LEU A 209 7.15 -1.54 -14.96
N HIS A 210 6.58 -1.66 -16.16
CA HIS A 210 5.16 -1.39 -16.38
C HIS A 210 4.25 -2.23 -15.48
N ARG A 211 4.52 -3.54 -15.37
CA ARG A 211 3.76 -4.44 -14.51
C ARG A 211 3.92 -4.10 -13.04
N LEU A 212 5.12 -3.70 -12.62
CA LEU A 212 5.38 -3.25 -11.26
C LEU A 212 4.57 -1.99 -10.94
N ASP A 213 4.60 -0.99 -11.81
CA ASP A 213 3.79 0.22 -11.70
C ASP A 213 2.30 -0.09 -11.52
N HIS A 214 1.73 -0.87 -12.46
CA HIS A 214 0.32 -1.26 -12.42
C HIS A 214 -0.04 -2.10 -11.19
N SER A 215 0.86 -2.96 -10.72
CA SER A 215 0.60 -3.81 -9.55
C SER A 215 0.58 -2.98 -8.27
N ILE A 216 1.52 -2.04 -8.10
CA ILE A 216 1.54 -1.11 -6.96
C ILE A 216 0.29 -0.23 -6.97
N HIS A 217 -0.07 0.32 -8.14
CA HIS A 217 -1.27 1.14 -8.31
C HIS A 217 -2.54 0.37 -7.93
N SER A 218 -2.67 -0.86 -8.42
CA SER A 218 -3.85 -1.71 -8.18
C SER A 218 -3.97 -2.11 -6.71
N MET A 219 -2.87 -2.53 -6.09
CA MET A 219 -2.80 -2.81 -4.66
C MET A 219 -3.23 -1.58 -3.83
N ARG A 220 -2.68 -0.41 -4.14
CA ARG A 220 -3.04 0.84 -3.44
C ARG A 220 -4.55 1.11 -3.49
N ILE A 221 -5.14 1.04 -4.68
CA ILE A 221 -6.58 1.28 -4.86
C ILE A 221 -7.40 0.24 -4.09
N TRP A 222 -7.02 -1.03 -4.15
CA TRP A 222 -7.68 -2.07 -3.39
C TRP A 222 -7.61 -1.80 -1.89
N ALA A 223 -6.42 -1.53 -1.34
CA ALA A 223 -6.23 -1.30 0.09
C ALA A 223 -7.07 -0.11 0.58
N ALA A 224 -7.04 1.02 -0.14
CA ALA A 224 -7.83 2.20 0.20
C ALA A 224 -9.34 1.93 0.21
N ASN A 225 -9.85 1.24 -0.82
CA ASN A 225 -11.26 0.92 -0.93
C ASN A 225 -11.71 -0.11 0.10
N LYS A 226 -10.88 -1.13 0.33
CA LYS A 226 -11.15 -2.19 1.31
C LYS A 226 -11.14 -1.65 2.73
N ALA A 227 -10.16 -0.83 3.08
CA ALA A 227 -10.09 -0.13 4.36
C ALA A 227 -11.33 0.77 4.58
N ARG A 228 -11.75 1.54 3.57
CA ARG A 228 -12.97 2.36 3.67
C ARG A 228 -14.22 1.51 3.95
N SER A 229 -14.38 0.39 3.25
CA SER A 229 -15.51 -0.54 3.47
C SER A 229 -15.48 -1.10 4.89
N LEU A 230 -14.34 -1.69 5.29
CA LEU A 230 -14.17 -2.29 6.61
C LEU A 230 -14.38 -1.29 7.74
N CYS A 231 -13.93 -0.05 7.55
CA CYS A 231 -14.14 1.03 8.51
C CYS A 231 -15.64 1.38 8.64
N THR A 232 -16.36 1.45 7.52
CA THR A 232 -17.81 1.72 7.50
C THR A 232 -18.60 0.62 8.21
N ASP A 233 -18.17 -0.63 8.06
CA ASP A 233 -18.74 -1.79 8.76
C ASP A 233 -18.26 -1.91 10.22
N TRP A 234 -17.43 -0.97 10.68
CA TRP A 234 -16.78 -0.97 11.99
C TRP A 234 -15.94 -2.23 12.30
N ASN A 235 -15.46 -2.92 11.28
CA ASN A 235 -14.56 -4.07 11.42
C ASN A 235 -13.11 -3.62 11.60
N MET A 236 -12.80 -3.11 12.80
CA MET A 236 -11.51 -2.51 13.12
C MET A 236 -10.34 -3.50 13.03
N MET A 237 -10.56 -4.77 13.39
CA MET A 237 -9.53 -5.81 13.32
C MET A 237 -9.01 -5.98 11.90
N MET A 238 -9.91 -6.17 10.93
CA MET A 238 -9.51 -6.32 9.53
C MET A 238 -9.07 -4.99 8.92
N PHE A 239 -9.65 -3.86 9.35
CA PHE A 239 -9.22 -2.53 8.91
C PHE A 239 -7.73 -2.31 9.19
N PHE A 240 -7.28 -2.49 10.44
CA PHE A 240 -5.87 -2.30 10.78
C PHE A 240 -4.97 -3.38 10.20
N LYS A 241 -5.48 -4.60 10.00
CA LYS A 241 -4.73 -5.64 9.30
C LYS A 241 -4.43 -5.25 7.85
N VAL A 242 -5.38 -4.63 7.14
CA VAL A 242 -5.14 -4.10 5.79
C VAL A 242 -4.20 -2.88 5.84
N VAL A 243 -4.49 -1.91 6.71
CA VAL A 243 -3.81 -0.60 6.71
C VAL A 243 -2.39 -0.68 7.26
N HIS A 244 -2.15 -1.42 8.35
CA HIS A 244 -0.82 -1.53 8.95
C HIS A 244 -0.04 -2.72 8.40
N SER A 245 -0.68 -3.90 8.30
CA SER A 245 0.03 -5.12 7.96
C SER A 245 0.17 -5.29 6.44
N ASP A 246 -0.92 -5.30 5.67
CA ASP A 246 -0.86 -5.60 4.23
C ASP A 246 -0.12 -4.53 3.42
N ILE A 247 -0.37 -3.24 3.72
CA ILE A 247 0.40 -2.15 3.10
C ILE A 247 1.88 -2.23 3.50
N GLY A 248 2.17 -2.48 4.79
CA GLY A 248 3.53 -2.64 5.29
C GLY A 248 4.28 -3.76 4.59
N LEU A 249 3.65 -4.93 4.45
CA LEU A 249 4.15 -6.09 3.72
C LEU A 249 4.51 -5.77 2.27
N CYS A 250 3.67 -5.01 1.58
CA CYS A 250 3.95 -4.61 0.19
C CYS A 250 5.10 -3.61 0.12
N LEU A 251 5.16 -2.64 1.04
CA LEU A 251 6.23 -1.66 1.12
C LEU A 251 7.59 -2.30 1.44
N GLU A 252 7.61 -3.35 2.26
CA GLU A 252 8.82 -4.11 2.58
C GLU A 252 9.41 -4.76 1.31
N GLN A 253 8.59 -5.30 0.41
CA GLN A 253 9.11 -5.86 -0.84
C GLN A 253 9.67 -4.77 -1.77
N LEU A 254 8.99 -3.62 -1.82
CA LEU A 254 9.34 -2.51 -2.70
C LEU A 254 10.64 -1.81 -2.28
N GLN A 255 11.09 -1.95 -1.03
CA GLN A 255 12.34 -1.33 -0.57
C GLN A 255 13.59 -1.93 -1.24
N TYR A 256 13.47 -3.13 -1.82
CA TYR A 256 14.57 -3.85 -2.47
C TYR A 256 14.70 -3.56 -3.97
N ILE A 257 13.87 -2.69 -4.53
CA ILE A 257 13.94 -2.33 -5.94
C ILE A 257 15.25 -1.62 -6.26
N ARG A 258 15.98 -2.11 -7.25
CA ARG A 258 17.15 -1.46 -7.84
C ARG A 258 16.70 -0.75 -9.11
N VAL A 259 17.04 0.53 -9.22
CA VAL A 259 16.71 1.36 -10.39
C VAL A 259 17.87 2.33 -10.66
N PRO A 260 19.04 1.83 -11.11
CA PRO A 260 20.18 2.69 -11.43
C PRO A 260 19.81 3.70 -12.52
N GLU A 261 20.37 4.90 -12.44
CA GLU A 261 20.30 5.88 -13.52
C GLU A 261 21.17 5.39 -14.68
N LEU A 262 20.67 5.55 -15.91
CA LEU A 262 21.37 5.13 -17.13
C LEU A 262 21.57 6.35 -18.02
N SER A 263 22.75 6.47 -18.64
CA SER A 263 23.01 7.43 -19.71
C SER A 263 23.13 6.69 -21.05
N ALA A 264 22.55 7.28 -22.10
CA ALA A 264 22.76 6.87 -23.48
C ALA A 264 23.51 8.00 -24.18
N ASP A 265 24.84 7.92 -24.13
CA ASP A 265 25.72 9.00 -24.59
C ASP A 265 26.02 8.94 -26.10
N ASP A 266 25.66 7.85 -26.79
CA ASP A 266 25.85 7.72 -28.24
C ASP A 266 24.61 8.21 -29.03
N PRO A 267 24.72 9.33 -29.79
CA PRO A 267 23.65 9.87 -30.62
C PRO A 267 23.21 8.91 -31.77
N LEU A 268 24.02 7.92 -32.14
CA LEU A 268 23.74 6.98 -33.24
C LEU A 268 22.84 5.81 -32.83
N GLU A 269 22.60 5.60 -31.54
CA GLU A 269 21.82 4.50 -31.00
C GLU A 269 20.44 4.95 -30.52
N VAL A 270 19.65 5.49 -31.46
CA VAL A 270 18.30 6.03 -31.20
C VAL A 270 17.40 5.05 -30.45
N GLN A 271 17.50 3.75 -30.74
CA GLN A 271 16.70 2.72 -30.07
C GLN A 271 17.04 2.60 -28.57
N VAL A 272 18.33 2.68 -28.21
CA VAL A 272 18.77 2.64 -26.81
C VAL A 272 18.29 3.91 -26.10
N GLN A 273 18.45 5.08 -26.73
CA GLN A 273 17.97 6.35 -26.14
C GLN A 273 16.48 6.31 -25.82
N VAL A 274 15.66 5.81 -26.75
CA VAL A 274 14.22 5.66 -26.54
C VAL A 274 13.92 4.69 -25.38
N CYS A 275 14.64 3.57 -25.30
CA CYS A 275 14.45 2.60 -24.21
C CYS A 275 14.88 3.16 -22.85
N VAL A 276 15.98 3.91 -22.79
CA VAL A 276 16.44 4.59 -21.58
C VAL A 276 15.43 5.65 -21.12
N ALA A 277 14.95 6.49 -22.04
CA ALA A 277 13.96 7.52 -21.70
C ALA A 277 12.62 6.90 -21.22
N LEU A 278 12.17 5.82 -21.85
CA LEU A 278 10.97 5.11 -21.43
C LEU A 278 11.16 4.47 -20.05
N ARG A 279 12.30 3.83 -19.81
CA ARG A 279 12.67 3.27 -18.49
C ARG A 279 12.68 4.35 -17.42
N GLU A 280 13.31 5.49 -17.68
CA GLU A 280 13.37 6.62 -16.74
C GLU A 280 11.97 7.08 -16.33
N LYS A 281 11.08 7.24 -17.32
CA LYS A 281 9.68 7.59 -17.08
C LYS A 281 8.99 6.57 -16.17
N LEU A 282 9.12 5.27 -16.47
CA LEU A 282 8.50 4.20 -15.68
C LEU A 282 9.04 4.16 -14.25
N VAL A 283 10.35 4.34 -14.08
CA VAL A 283 10.97 4.42 -12.75
C VAL A 283 10.39 5.59 -11.96
N SER A 284 10.16 6.73 -12.59
CA SER A 284 9.50 7.88 -11.97
C SER A 284 8.06 7.56 -11.53
N GLU A 285 7.27 6.93 -12.40
CA GLU A 285 5.88 6.53 -12.10
C GLU A 285 5.82 5.52 -10.93
N ILE A 286 6.72 4.53 -10.91
CA ILE A 286 6.86 3.58 -9.81
C ILE A 286 7.20 4.30 -8.50
N LYS A 287 8.18 5.20 -8.50
CA LYS A 287 8.56 5.99 -7.31
C LYS A 287 7.38 6.80 -6.79
N GLU A 288 6.63 7.45 -7.68
CA GLU A 288 5.42 8.20 -7.32
C GLU A 288 4.35 7.29 -6.73
N ASN A 289 4.12 6.11 -7.32
CA ASN A 289 3.14 5.15 -6.81
C ASN A 289 3.54 4.55 -5.45
N ILE A 290 4.83 4.34 -5.18
CA ILE A 290 5.34 3.96 -3.84
C ILE A 290 5.04 5.06 -2.82
N ILE A 291 5.29 6.33 -3.16
CA ILE A 291 4.97 7.47 -2.29
C ILE A 291 3.48 7.51 -1.98
N LYS A 292 2.64 7.36 -3.00
CA LYS A 292 1.18 7.31 -2.82
C LYS A 292 0.73 6.12 -1.97
N LEU A 293 1.34 4.94 -2.13
CA LEU A 293 1.04 3.77 -1.30
C LEU A 293 1.40 4.02 0.18
N LYS A 294 2.53 4.68 0.46
CA LYS A 294 2.87 5.10 1.84
C LYS A 294 1.85 6.09 2.41
N ALA A 295 1.40 7.04 1.60
CA ALA A 295 0.40 8.03 2.00
C ALA A 295 -0.98 7.42 2.27
N THR A 296 -1.32 6.30 1.62
CA THR A 296 -2.60 5.61 1.80
C THR A 296 -2.87 5.21 3.26
N CYS A 297 -1.85 4.92 4.07
CA CYS A 297 -2.06 4.66 5.50
C CYS A 297 -2.72 5.87 6.18
N THR A 298 -2.15 7.06 6.00
CA THR A 298 -2.68 8.31 6.57
C THR A 298 -4.07 8.62 6.02
N GLU A 299 -4.29 8.47 4.72
CA GLU A 299 -5.61 8.66 4.09
C GLU A 299 -6.68 7.73 4.71
N CYS A 300 -6.31 6.49 5.04
CA CYS A 300 -7.21 5.55 5.70
C CYS A 300 -7.50 5.95 7.15
N ILE A 301 -6.53 6.54 7.86
CA ILE A 301 -6.75 7.08 9.22
C ILE A 301 -7.67 8.30 9.19
N ASP A 302 -7.61 9.15 8.16
CA ASP A 302 -8.57 10.25 7.99
C ASP A 302 -10.00 9.73 7.79
N VAL A 303 -10.15 8.64 7.02
CA VAL A 303 -11.43 7.93 6.87
C VAL A 303 -11.90 7.37 8.21
N LEU A 304 -11.01 6.73 8.98
CA LEU A 304 -11.31 6.26 10.33
C LEU A 304 -11.83 7.38 11.22
N ALA A 305 -11.18 8.55 11.21
CA ALA A 305 -11.60 9.69 12.01
C ALA A 305 -13.04 10.14 11.67
N ALA A 306 -13.35 10.26 10.38
CA ALA A 306 -14.68 10.66 9.92
C ALA A 306 -15.77 9.63 10.24
N VAL A 307 -15.49 8.35 10.02
CA VAL A 307 -16.43 7.26 10.31
C VAL A 307 -16.61 7.10 11.82
N CYS A 308 -15.52 7.16 12.60
CA CYS A 308 -15.55 7.08 14.07
C CYS A 308 -16.49 8.12 14.68
N ARG A 309 -16.43 9.37 14.19
CA ARG A 309 -17.34 10.43 14.62
C ARG A 309 -18.80 10.08 14.33
N THR A 310 -19.09 9.63 13.11
CA THR A 310 -20.45 9.25 12.69
C THR A 310 -20.98 8.06 13.49
N THR A 311 -20.20 6.99 13.63
CA THR A 311 -20.57 5.78 14.39
C THR A 311 -20.77 6.10 15.88
N SER A 312 -19.94 6.98 16.44
CA SER A 312 -20.08 7.46 17.82
C SER A 312 -21.41 8.19 18.03
N LEU A 313 -21.73 9.17 17.17
CA LEU A 313 -22.99 9.93 17.25
C LEU A 313 -24.24 9.05 17.06
N ALA A 314 -24.17 8.09 16.15
CA ALA A 314 -25.23 7.12 15.93
C ALA A 314 -25.43 6.24 17.17
N SER A 315 -24.35 5.72 17.76
CA SER A 315 -24.41 4.87 18.95
C SER A 315 -24.95 5.62 20.18
N LEU A 316 -24.52 6.87 20.38
CA LEU A 316 -25.07 7.73 21.43
C LEU A 316 -26.56 7.99 21.24
N THR A 317 -27.06 8.09 20.00
CA THR A 317 -28.50 8.21 19.74
C THR A 317 -29.28 6.99 20.22
N LEU A 318 -28.65 5.81 20.26
CA LEU A 318 -29.27 4.56 20.71
C LEU A 318 -29.15 4.35 22.23
N CYS A 319 -28.01 4.70 22.85
CA CYS A 319 -27.73 4.35 24.24
C CYS A 319 -27.76 5.52 25.23
N PHE A 320 -27.70 6.78 24.78
CA PHE A 320 -27.65 7.93 25.68
C PHE A 320 -29.00 8.11 26.41
N PRO A 321 -29.00 8.24 27.76
CA PRO A 321 -30.22 8.38 28.55
C PRO A 321 -31.12 9.54 28.12
N TYR A 322 -32.43 9.31 28.18
CA TYR A 322 -33.44 10.31 27.80
C TYR A 322 -33.46 11.50 28.76
N PHE A 323 -34.00 12.66 28.33
CA PHE A 323 -33.89 13.92 29.07
C PHE A 323 -34.35 13.88 30.54
N LYS A 324 -35.33 13.02 30.88
CA LYS A 324 -35.83 12.89 32.26
C LYS A 324 -34.76 12.37 33.23
N HIS A 325 -33.85 11.53 32.73
CA HIS A 325 -32.73 11.01 33.50
C HIS A 325 -31.83 12.15 34.00
N TRP A 326 -31.55 13.12 33.14
CA TRP A 326 -30.68 14.27 33.41
C TRP A 326 -31.33 15.40 34.22
N GLN A 327 -32.65 15.35 34.42
CA GLN A 327 -33.41 16.30 35.23
C GLN A 327 -33.80 15.73 36.60
N THR A 328 -33.17 14.63 37.02
CA THR A 328 -33.37 13.99 38.32
C THR A 328 -32.82 14.83 39.49
N GLU A 329 -33.27 14.56 40.71
CA GLU A 329 -32.63 15.05 41.94
C GLU A 329 -31.78 13.97 42.62
N VAL A 330 -31.81 12.73 42.09
CA VAL A 330 -31.12 11.58 42.66
C VAL A 330 -29.68 11.52 42.15
N LEU A 331 -28.73 11.49 43.09
CA LEU A 331 -27.33 11.22 42.79
C LEU A 331 -27.10 9.72 42.63
N GLN A 332 -26.43 9.34 41.55
CA GLN A 332 -26.00 7.96 41.35
C GLN A 332 -24.69 7.72 42.07
N GLU A 333 -24.42 6.50 42.52
CA GLU A 333 -23.14 6.19 43.19
C GLU A 333 -21.99 6.06 42.19
N ARG A 334 -22.26 5.40 41.06
CA ARG A 334 -21.30 5.08 39.99
C ARG A 334 -21.76 5.66 38.65
N SER A 335 -20.88 5.57 37.65
CA SER A 335 -21.22 5.85 36.26
C SER A 335 -22.38 4.98 35.78
N ASN A 336 -23.14 5.51 34.84
CA ASN A 336 -24.23 4.79 34.20
C ASN A 336 -23.71 3.66 33.30
N GLU A 337 -24.48 2.58 33.23
CA GLU A 337 -24.15 1.38 32.42
C GLU A 337 -23.95 1.69 30.93
N TYR A 338 -24.61 2.73 30.39
CA TYR A 338 -24.46 3.10 28.99
C TYR A 338 -23.04 3.54 28.65
N VAL A 339 -22.25 4.04 29.61
CA VAL A 339 -20.86 4.47 29.37
C VAL A 339 -20.02 3.26 28.98
N ALA A 340 -20.04 2.20 29.79
CA ALA A 340 -19.33 0.97 29.50
C ALA A 340 -19.85 0.33 28.20
N TYR A 341 -21.16 0.30 27.98
CA TYR A 341 -21.74 -0.18 26.72
C TYR A 341 -21.21 0.59 25.51
N PHE A 342 -21.24 1.93 25.54
CA PHE A 342 -20.81 2.78 24.45
C PHE A 342 -19.32 2.58 24.11
N PHE A 343 -18.44 2.55 25.12
CA PHE A 343 -17.02 2.33 24.92
C PHE A 343 -16.70 0.89 24.46
N ASN A 344 -17.45 -0.10 24.94
CA ASN A 344 -17.33 -1.48 24.44
C ASN A 344 -17.73 -1.62 22.97
N GLN A 345 -18.71 -0.84 22.50
CA GLN A 345 -19.14 -0.90 21.09
C GLN A 345 -18.18 -0.15 20.16
N ILE A 346 -17.60 0.97 20.60
CA ILE A 346 -16.85 1.88 19.72
C ILE A 346 -15.35 1.80 19.93
N TYR A 347 -14.88 1.96 21.17
CA TYR A 347 -13.46 2.10 21.44
C TYR A 347 -12.74 0.76 21.60
N LEU A 348 -13.39 -0.22 22.25
CA LEU A 348 -12.80 -1.54 22.46
C LEU A 348 -12.39 -2.24 21.16
N PRO A 349 -13.17 -2.23 20.06
CA PRO A 349 -12.73 -2.81 18.79
C PRO A 349 -11.45 -2.17 18.24
N VAL A 350 -11.25 -0.86 18.46
CA VAL A 350 -10.03 -0.15 18.05
C VAL A 350 -8.85 -0.60 18.91
N ILE A 351 -9.02 -0.65 20.24
CA ILE A 351 -8.00 -1.10 21.20
C ILE A 351 -7.53 -2.54 20.92
N GLN A 352 -8.47 -3.40 20.54
CA GLN A 352 -8.17 -4.80 20.22
C GLN A 352 -7.40 -4.92 18.91
N ALA A 353 -7.60 -3.99 17.98
CA ALA A 353 -7.05 -4.06 16.63
C ALA A 353 -5.72 -3.32 16.43
N THR A 354 -5.39 -2.33 17.27
CA THR A 354 -4.12 -1.59 17.16
C THR A 354 -3.53 -1.23 18.52
N LYS A 355 -2.19 -1.17 18.56
CA LYS A 355 -1.40 -0.67 19.70
C LYS A 355 -0.78 0.72 19.43
N ASP A 356 -1.09 1.31 18.28
CA ASP A 356 -0.63 2.65 17.93
C ASP A 356 -1.27 3.70 18.85
N ILE A 357 -0.46 4.29 19.72
CA ILE A 357 -0.91 5.25 20.72
C ILE A 357 -1.51 6.52 20.11
N GLU A 358 -1.03 6.99 18.96
CA GLU A 358 -1.53 8.21 18.35
C GLU A 358 -2.92 7.99 17.75
N ILE A 359 -3.15 6.81 17.16
CA ILE A 359 -4.49 6.40 16.69
C ILE A 359 -5.44 6.20 17.86
N LEU A 360 -4.99 5.60 18.97
CA LEU A 360 -5.80 5.42 20.17
C LEU A 360 -6.19 6.76 20.80
N LYS A 361 -5.24 7.70 20.94
CA LYS A 361 -5.53 9.07 21.41
C LYS A 361 -6.51 9.80 20.50
N LEU A 362 -6.31 9.73 19.18
CA LEU A 362 -7.17 10.35 18.18
C LEU A 362 -8.61 9.82 18.28
N THR A 363 -8.77 8.49 18.31
CA THR A 363 -10.10 7.86 18.38
C THR A 363 -10.78 8.14 19.72
N LEU A 364 -10.07 8.06 20.85
CA LEU A 364 -10.61 8.46 22.16
C LEU A 364 -11.10 9.92 22.13
N LYS A 365 -10.29 10.83 21.55
CA LYS A 365 -10.67 12.23 21.39
C LYS A 365 -11.96 12.39 20.60
N ILE A 366 -12.06 11.75 19.44
CA ILE A 366 -13.23 11.83 18.57
C ILE A 366 -14.49 11.28 19.27
N ILE A 367 -14.35 10.18 20.00
CA ILE A 367 -15.46 9.54 20.73
C ILE A 367 -15.99 10.47 21.82
N CYS A 368 -15.11 11.04 22.64
CA CYS A 368 -15.48 11.97 23.70
C CYS A 368 -16.04 13.29 23.14
N GLU A 369 -15.46 13.84 22.08
CA GLU A 369 -16.00 15.04 21.40
C GLU A 369 -17.37 14.77 20.79
N ALA A 370 -17.58 13.61 20.16
CA ALA A 370 -18.89 13.19 19.65
C ALA A 370 -19.93 13.07 20.78
N TRP A 371 -19.54 12.61 21.97
CA TRP A 371 -20.41 12.58 23.14
C TRP A 371 -20.84 13.98 23.59
N LEU A 372 -19.90 14.91 23.69
CA LEU A 372 -20.20 16.31 23.99
C LEU A 372 -21.08 16.96 22.91
N ASP A 373 -20.78 16.71 21.64
CA ASP A 373 -21.57 17.20 20.51
C ASP A 373 -22.99 16.63 20.52
N HIS A 374 -23.17 15.35 20.86
CA HIS A 374 -24.49 14.74 20.99
C HIS A 374 -25.34 15.46 22.05
N ILE A 375 -24.76 15.72 23.23
CA ILE A 375 -25.42 16.47 24.31
C ILE A 375 -25.85 17.84 23.80
N TYR A 376 -24.98 18.52 23.07
CA TYR A 376 -25.25 19.84 22.51
C TYR A 376 -26.36 19.81 21.45
N MET A 377 -26.28 18.87 20.50
CA MET A 377 -27.26 18.69 19.42
C MET A 377 -28.66 18.37 19.97
N LYS A 378 -28.75 17.53 21.01
CA LYS A 378 -30.03 17.22 21.68
C LYS A 378 -30.51 18.32 22.62
N LYS A 379 -29.70 19.34 22.88
CA LYS A 379 -29.97 20.43 23.82
C LYS A 379 -30.39 19.91 25.19
N THR A 380 -29.77 18.81 25.64
CA THR A 380 -30.11 18.13 26.88
C THR A 380 -29.98 19.10 28.05
N LYS A 381 -31.02 19.17 28.89
CA LYS A 381 -31.02 20.05 30.06
C LYS A 381 -30.69 19.27 31.33
N PHE A 382 -29.73 19.77 32.11
CA PHE A 382 -29.24 19.12 33.31
C PHE A 382 -29.71 19.84 34.59
N SER A 383 -30.24 19.08 35.55
CA SER A 383 -30.35 19.55 36.93
C SER A 383 -28.96 19.55 37.60
N SER A 384 -28.85 20.11 38.81
CA SER A 384 -27.59 20.05 39.57
C SER A 384 -27.15 18.60 39.82
N ALA A 385 -28.07 17.73 40.25
CA ALA A 385 -27.79 16.32 40.44
C ALA A 385 -27.50 15.60 39.12
N GLY A 386 -28.21 15.92 38.03
CA GLY A 386 -27.94 15.36 36.71
C GLY A 386 -26.58 15.76 36.14
N ALA A 387 -26.11 16.98 36.39
CA ALA A 387 -24.76 17.42 36.02
C ALA A 387 -23.68 16.72 36.85
N LEU A 388 -23.92 16.46 38.14
CA LEU A 388 -23.04 15.63 38.97
C LEU A 388 -23.01 14.16 38.49
N ASN A 389 -24.15 13.60 38.07
CA ASN A 389 -24.20 12.25 37.48
C ASN A 389 -23.43 12.20 36.15
N LEU A 390 -23.52 13.25 35.32
CA LEU A 390 -22.73 13.35 34.09
C LEU A 390 -21.22 13.42 34.38
N LEU A 391 -20.79 14.12 35.42
CA LEU A 391 -19.39 14.09 35.86
C LEU A 391 -18.95 12.68 36.22
N LYS A 392 -19.77 11.93 36.95
CA LYS A 392 -19.50 10.51 37.26
C LYS A 392 -19.40 9.66 36.00
N ASP A 393 -20.23 9.94 34.99
CA ASP A 393 -20.13 9.25 33.70
C ASP A 393 -18.81 9.55 32.99
N PHE A 394 -18.33 10.79 33.04
CA PHE A 394 -17.03 11.17 32.47
C PHE A 394 -15.86 10.54 33.25
N ASP A 395 -15.90 10.53 34.58
CA ASP A 395 -14.91 9.85 35.42
C ASP A 395 -14.90 8.33 35.14
N GLY A 396 -16.09 7.77 34.90
CA GLY A 396 -16.28 6.37 34.52
C GLY A 396 -15.54 5.95 33.24
N VAL A 397 -15.17 6.90 32.37
CA VAL A 397 -14.34 6.61 31.19
C VAL A 397 -12.92 6.24 31.60
N ALA A 398 -12.32 7.02 32.51
CA ALA A 398 -10.98 6.74 33.00
C ALA A 398 -10.96 5.41 33.78
N GLU A 399 -12.00 5.13 34.57
CA GLU A 399 -12.18 3.84 35.24
C GLU A 399 -12.29 2.69 34.23
N TRP A 400 -13.07 2.86 33.16
CA TRP A 400 -13.20 1.86 32.09
C TRP A 400 -11.85 1.61 31.39
N ILE A 401 -11.09 2.66 31.07
CA ILE A 401 -9.75 2.53 30.45
C ILE A 401 -8.80 1.75 31.36
N ASN A 402 -8.78 2.08 32.65
CA ASN A 402 -7.92 1.40 33.64
C ASN A 402 -8.31 -0.07 33.86
N ALA A 403 -9.59 -0.40 33.72
CA ALA A 403 -10.10 -1.78 33.80
C ALA A 403 -9.95 -2.58 32.49
N CYS A 404 -9.53 -1.96 31.39
CA CYS A 404 -9.46 -2.61 30.08
C CYS A 404 -8.24 -3.53 29.97
N GLU A 405 -8.48 -4.84 29.98
CA GLU A 405 -7.44 -5.87 29.90
C GLU A 405 -6.70 -5.88 28.55
N ALA A 406 -7.35 -5.41 27.48
CA ALA A 406 -6.76 -5.37 26.15
C ALA A 406 -5.70 -4.26 25.97
N LEU A 407 -5.61 -3.31 26.90
CA LEU A 407 -4.56 -2.29 26.94
C LEU A 407 -3.40 -2.74 27.80
N ASP A 408 -2.17 -2.44 27.38
CA ASP A 408 -1.00 -2.59 28.23
C ASP A 408 -0.90 -1.44 29.24
N GLU A 409 -0.19 -1.65 30.34
CA GLU A 409 -0.12 -0.71 31.47
C GLU A 409 0.25 0.72 31.05
N ARG A 410 1.26 0.86 30.19
CA ARG A 410 1.71 2.16 29.67
C ARG A 410 0.62 2.88 28.86
N LEU A 411 -0.15 2.14 28.06
CA LEU A 411 -1.23 2.70 27.26
C LEU A 411 -2.40 3.12 28.16
N ARG A 412 -2.72 2.34 29.21
CA ARG A 412 -3.76 2.70 30.19
C ARG A 412 -3.43 4.03 30.85
N GLU A 413 -2.23 4.15 31.41
CA GLU A 413 -1.77 5.39 32.08
C GLU A 413 -1.85 6.61 31.14
N THR A 414 -1.42 6.45 29.89
CA THR A 414 -1.42 7.55 28.91
C THR A 414 -2.85 7.96 28.53
N LEU A 415 -3.73 6.99 28.29
CA LEU A 415 -5.09 7.25 27.80
C LEU A 415 -6.03 7.73 28.92
N SER A 416 -5.87 7.24 30.15
CA SER A 416 -6.68 7.65 31.30
C SER A 416 -6.44 9.10 31.73
N HIS A 417 -5.31 9.69 31.32
CA HIS A 417 -4.95 11.09 31.59
C HIS A 417 -5.01 11.98 30.34
N HIS A 418 -5.66 11.50 29.26
CA HIS A 418 -5.75 12.24 28.02
C HIS A 418 -6.51 13.57 28.19
N GLU A 419 -6.06 14.62 27.47
CA GLU A 419 -6.63 15.98 27.58
C GLU A 419 -8.15 16.05 27.36
N VAL A 420 -8.69 15.15 26.53
CA VAL A 420 -10.11 15.12 26.21
C VAL A 420 -10.97 14.76 27.43
N LEU A 421 -10.44 13.95 28.36
CA LEU A 421 -11.16 13.58 29.58
C LEU A 421 -11.23 14.79 30.54
N ARG A 422 -10.15 15.58 30.60
CA ARG A 422 -10.16 16.87 31.32
C ARG A 422 -11.14 17.87 30.70
N MET A 423 -11.28 17.87 29.38
CA MET A 423 -12.29 18.69 28.70
C MET A 423 -13.71 18.23 29.08
N CYS A 424 -14.00 16.92 29.10
CA CYS A 424 -15.28 16.38 29.58
C CYS A 424 -15.56 16.77 31.04
N GLU A 425 -14.58 16.61 31.93
CA GLU A 425 -14.67 17.05 33.33
C GLU A 425 -14.97 18.56 33.43
N GLY A 426 -14.28 19.38 32.64
CA GLY A 426 -14.53 20.82 32.54
C GLY A 426 -15.96 21.15 32.13
N VAL A 427 -16.52 20.42 31.17
CA VAL A 427 -17.92 20.59 30.75
C VAL A 427 -18.88 20.30 31.91
N GLY A 428 -18.67 19.18 32.61
CA GLY A 428 -19.49 18.81 33.76
C GLY A 428 -19.44 19.86 34.88
N LYS A 429 -18.26 20.41 35.17
CA LYS A 429 -18.08 21.50 36.15
C LYS A 429 -18.75 22.80 35.70
N LEU A 430 -18.69 23.16 34.42
CA LEU A 430 -19.38 24.34 33.88
C LEU A 430 -20.90 24.25 34.07
N LEU A 431 -21.50 23.06 33.92
CA LEU A 431 -22.94 22.87 34.13
C LEU A 431 -23.38 23.11 35.59
N LEU A 432 -22.45 23.08 36.55
CA LEU A 432 -22.71 23.33 37.97
C LEU A 432 -22.52 24.80 38.37
N ARG A 433 -21.76 25.59 37.60
CA ARG A 433 -21.44 26.98 37.93
C ARG A 433 -22.57 27.94 37.61
N LYS A 434 -22.65 29.08 38.31
CA LYS A 434 -23.60 30.17 37.99
C LYS A 434 -23.15 30.93 36.72
N PRO A 435 -24.08 31.49 35.91
CA PRO A 435 -23.72 32.12 34.64
C PRO A 435 -22.81 33.35 34.75
N GLU A 436 -22.74 33.97 35.93
CA GLU A 436 -21.97 35.19 36.22
C GLU A 436 -20.69 34.91 37.01
N GLU A 437 -20.39 33.64 37.29
CA GLU A 437 -19.26 33.23 38.13
C GLU A 437 -17.96 33.18 37.30
N THR A 438 -17.01 34.06 37.59
CA THR A 438 -15.74 34.15 36.87
C THR A 438 -14.87 32.92 37.13
N ILE A 439 -14.29 32.34 36.07
CA ILE A 439 -13.35 31.23 36.19
C ILE A 439 -12.01 31.80 36.65
N SER A 440 -11.73 31.68 37.94
CA SER A 440 -10.42 32.03 38.50
C SER A 440 -9.35 31.13 37.89
N ILE A 441 -8.31 31.76 37.33
CA ILE A 441 -7.08 31.09 36.87
C ILE A 441 -6.23 30.64 38.07
N LEU A 442 -6.47 31.23 39.25
CA LEU A 442 -5.85 30.83 40.51
C LEU A 442 -6.66 29.72 41.18
N PRO A 443 -6.01 28.69 41.76
CA PRO A 443 -6.70 27.59 42.42
C PRO A 443 -7.65 28.13 43.49
N SER A 444 -8.89 27.64 43.52
CA SER A 444 -9.81 27.94 44.61
C SER A 444 -9.16 27.50 45.93
N PRO A 445 -9.17 28.34 46.97
CA PRO A 445 -8.62 27.95 48.26
C PRO A 445 -9.47 26.82 48.83
N SER A 446 -8.94 25.60 48.78
CA SER A 446 -9.51 24.46 49.48
C SER A 446 -9.67 24.84 50.95
N LYS A 447 -10.89 24.66 51.48
CA LYS A 447 -11.17 24.86 52.91
C LYS A 447 -10.12 24.14 53.74
N ALA A 448 -9.45 24.95 54.55
CA ALA A 448 -8.40 24.67 55.53
C ALA A 448 -8.27 23.21 56.02
N GLY A 449 -7.02 22.72 55.99
CA GLY A 449 -6.57 21.76 56.99
C GLY A 449 -5.56 20.70 56.53
N LYS A 450 -4.35 21.09 56.11
CA LYS A 450 -3.09 20.41 56.47
C LYS A 450 -1.89 21.21 55.95
N LYS A 451 -1.03 21.61 56.89
CA LYS A 451 0.30 22.17 56.62
C LYS A 451 1.25 21.03 56.28
N SER A 452 1.98 21.14 55.17
CA SER A 452 3.35 20.63 55.04
C SER A 452 4.03 21.24 53.83
N ASP A 453 5.08 21.98 54.14
CA ASP A 453 6.33 22.30 53.44
C ASP A 453 6.44 22.50 51.92
N GLU A 454 7.01 23.67 51.66
CA GLU A 454 7.75 24.21 50.53
C GLU A 454 8.50 23.18 49.65
N THR A 455 8.00 23.03 48.42
CA THR A 455 8.81 23.13 47.20
C THR A 455 7.94 23.80 46.13
N ALA A 456 8.23 25.05 45.81
CA ALA A 456 7.61 25.78 44.71
C ALA A 456 8.48 25.60 43.46
N ASP A 457 8.01 24.86 42.46
CA ASP A 457 7.77 25.37 41.10
C ASP A 457 7.15 24.28 40.19
N GLU A 458 5.93 23.83 40.50
CA GLU A 458 5.05 23.26 39.47
C GLU A 458 3.82 24.15 39.41
N LYS A 459 3.65 24.87 38.29
CA LYS A 459 2.43 25.62 38.00
C LYS A 459 1.25 24.68 38.24
N ALA A 460 0.42 25.00 39.24
CA ALA A 460 -0.79 24.26 39.52
C ALA A 460 -1.57 24.04 38.21
N PRO A 461 -2.01 22.80 37.92
CA PRO A 461 -2.63 22.47 36.65
C PRO A 461 -3.85 23.36 36.43
N LEU A 462 -3.96 23.91 35.20
CA LEU A 462 -5.07 24.79 34.83
C LEU A 462 -6.43 24.13 35.14
N PRO A 463 -7.44 24.89 35.61
CA PRO A 463 -8.78 24.37 35.85
C PRO A 463 -9.35 23.66 34.61
N PRO A 464 -9.99 22.48 34.76
CA PRO A 464 -10.55 21.71 33.63
C PRO A 464 -11.49 22.52 32.73
N GLU A 465 -12.23 23.49 33.28
CA GLU A 465 -13.13 24.36 32.55
C GLU A 465 -12.42 25.21 31.49
N MET A 466 -11.13 25.50 31.66
CA MET A 466 -10.33 26.25 30.68
C MET A 466 -10.03 25.46 29.41
N PHE A 467 -10.15 24.13 29.45
CA PHE A 467 -9.97 23.27 28.28
C PHE A 467 -11.26 23.17 27.42
N VAL A 468 -12.36 23.77 27.89
CA VAL A 468 -13.66 23.70 27.22
C VAL A 468 -13.86 24.89 26.28
N PRO A 469 -13.98 24.68 24.96
CA PRO A 469 -14.37 25.74 24.05
C PRO A 469 -15.84 26.11 24.23
N ASN A 470 -16.19 27.35 23.88
CA ASN A 470 -17.57 27.85 23.89
C ASN A 470 -18.31 27.73 25.25
N GLN A 471 -17.63 27.97 26.37
CA GLN A 471 -18.15 27.81 27.75
C GLN A 471 -19.58 28.36 27.97
N LYS A 472 -19.93 29.50 27.37
CA LYS A 472 -21.28 30.10 27.45
C LYS A 472 -22.40 29.17 26.97
N ARG A 473 -22.14 28.39 25.91
CA ARG A 473 -23.11 27.44 25.34
C ARG A 473 -23.45 26.32 26.32
N TRP A 474 -22.48 25.88 27.12
CA TRP A 474 -22.69 24.87 28.15
C TRP A 474 -23.55 25.40 29.31
N LEU A 475 -23.35 26.64 29.71
CA LEU A 475 -24.15 27.29 30.76
C LEU A 475 -25.64 27.38 30.41
N GLU A 476 -25.98 27.44 29.11
CA GLU A 476 -27.37 27.44 28.62
C GLU A 476 -28.06 26.08 28.78
N LEU A 477 -27.32 24.98 28.92
CA LEU A 477 -27.85 23.61 29.04
C LEU A 477 -28.30 23.25 30.46
N ARG A 478 -28.37 24.21 31.38
CA ARG A 478 -28.94 23.97 32.72
C ARG A 478 -30.45 23.98 32.69
N ALA A 479 -31.07 23.08 33.46
CA ALA A 479 -32.48 23.12 33.75
C ALA A 479 -32.78 24.32 34.67
N ARG A 480 -33.90 25.00 34.43
CA ARG A 480 -34.37 26.05 35.33
C ARG A 480 -34.81 25.42 36.65
N ASP A 481 -34.43 26.04 37.76
CA ASP A 481 -34.79 25.58 39.10
C ASP A 481 -36.32 25.58 39.25
N ARG A 482 -36.92 24.40 39.50
CA ARG A 482 -38.39 24.26 39.64
C ARG A 482 -38.92 25.06 40.82
N ARG A 483 -38.08 25.37 41.83
CA ARG A 483 -38.49 26.19 42.99
C ARG A 483 -38.78 27.64 42.63
N ALA A 484 -38.19 28.17 41.55
CA ALA A 484 -38.40 29.55 41.13
C ALA A 484 -39.74 29.79 40.40
N VAL A 485 -40.37 28.74 39.86
CA VAL A 485 -41.62 28.87 39.08
C VAL A 485 -42.86 28.91 39.97
N ASN A 486 -42.80 28.31 41.17
CA ASN A 486 -43.95 28.24 42.09
C ASN A 486 -44.24 29.53 42.88
N LEU A 487 -43.43 30.59 42.75
CA LEU A 487 -43.70 31.88 43.42
C LEU A 487 -44.44 32.92 42.55
N ASN A 488 -44.58 32.72 41.24
CA ASN A 488 -45.15 33.73 40.34
C ASN A 488 -46.46 33.33 39.64
N CYS A 489 -47.16 32.28 40.11
CA CYS A 489 -48.43 31.84 39.51
C CYS A 489 -49.58 31.70 40.53
N LEU A 490 -49.68 32.68 41.45
CA LEU A 490 -50.89 32.94 42.22
C LEU A 490 -51.37 34.36 41.87
N CYS A 491 -51.82 34.54 40.63
CA CYS A 491 -52.62 35.71 40.27
C CYS A 491 -54.09 35.29 40.25
N LEU A 492 -54.88 35.93 41.11
CA LEU A 492 -56.29 35.70 41.33
C LEU A 492 -57.10 35.81 40.03
N CYS A 493 -57.94 34.81 39.78
CA CYS A 493 -59.15 34.99 38.98
C CYS A 493 -60.34 34.69 39.91
N ALA A 494 -60.72 35.68 40.71
CA ALA A 494 -62.09 35.77 41.20
C ALA A 494 -62.95 36.18 40.00
N GLY A 495 -63.67 35.21 39.42
CA GLY A 495 -64.64 35.48 38.37
C GLY A 495 -65.78 36.31 38.92
N MET A 496 -66.03 37.46 38.30
CA MET A 496 -67.33 38.09 38.34
C MET A 496 -68.25 37.28 37.43
N ASP A 497 -69.30 36.72 38.03
CA ASP A 497 -70.54 36.39 37.33
C ASP A 497 -71.06 37.64 36.62
N VAL A 498 -71.68 37.46 35.45
CA VAL A 498 -73.02 37.98 35.08
C VAL A 498 -73.23 37.86 33.54
N TYR A 499 -74.32 37.15 33.22
CA TYR A 499 -75.02 36.86 31.95
C TYR A 499 -74.43 35.84 30.96
#